data_AF-A0A1M6X4I4-F1
#
_entry.id   AF-A0A1M6X4I4-F1
#
_cell.length_a   1.000
_cell.length_b   1.000
_cell.length_c   1.000
_cell.angle_alpha   90.00
_cell.angle_beta   90.00
_cell.angle_gamma   90.00
#
_symmetry.space_group_name_H-M   'P 1'
#
loop_
_entity.id
_entity.type
_entity.pdbx_description
1 polymer ?
#
loop_
_entity_poly.entity_id
_entity_poly.type
_entity_poly.pdbx_seq_one_letter_code
_entity_poly.pdbx_strand_id
1 'polypeptide(L)'
;MNKIYEEDSISKQLYLLNKEKCLLASYLTSGYNSKLLRLTRLVNKIISELHLRFRPSLFDKKISEISEYVGLDSCVYSGELPKVIVYTCITGKYDNFSEPLYKSPNCHYVAITDNQVDKQSNWEIISIDRYADCIPAGLNNLQINRWIKMHPHLLFPEYDYSIYVDGNVTIVTDIMPIILRQHMGNKFLGIHLHYCREKIKSEANALLSCGKVNYKSKKKMMEQIESYYKKGYDDSVKLLEATIIVRKHNNERCIKIMEDWWTEFISGIQRDQLSLPYVLWNNDVCMNDIYLLGDNEYANPRFFIVNHLNNKR
;
A
#
# COMPACT_ATOMS: atom_id res chain seq x y z
N MET A 1 -5.06 -24.89 -24.24
CA MET A 1 -6.12 -24.47 -23.29
C MET A 1 -5.67 -23.17 -22.66
N ASN A 2 -6.44 -22.08 -22.80
CA ASN A 2 -6.12 -20.84 -22.10
C ASN A 2 -6.22 -21.09 -20.59
N LYS A 3 -5.17 -20.74 -19.84
CA LYS A 3 -5.17 -20.86 -18.38
C LYS A 3 -6.14 -19.81 -17.83
N ILE A 4 -7.18 -20.27 -17.14
CA ILE A 4 -8.12 -19.38 -16.46
C ILE A 4 -7.55 -19.16 -15.05
N TYR A 5 -7.35 -17.91 -14.68
CA TYR A 5 -7.11 -17.56 -13.29
C TYR A 5 -8.44 -17.54 -12.54
N GLU A 6 -8.45 -18.25 -11.43
CA GLU A 6 -9.50 -18.19 -10.42
C GLU A 6 -8.83 -18.10 -9.05
N GLU A 7 -9.29 -17.15 -8.24
CA GLU A 7 -8.85 -17.02 -6.85
C GLU A 7 -9.27 -18.28 -6.06
N ASP A 8 -8.33 -18.87 -5.31
CA ASP A 8 -8.60 -20.12 -4.59
C ASP A 8 -9.51 -19.91 -3.38
N SER A 9 -10.03 -21.02 -2.86
CA SER A 9 -11.02 -21.02 -1.78
C SER A 9 -10.47 -20.51 -0.44
N ILE A 10 -9.18 -20.73 -0.14
CA ILE A 10 -8.55 -20.26 1.10
C ILE A 10 -8.42 -18.74 1.05
N SER A 11 -7.93 -18.20 -0.08
CA SER A 11 -7.88 -16.74 -0.28
C SER A 11 -9.25 -16.09 -0.13
N LYS A 12 -10.27 -16.64 -0.80
CA LYS A 12 -11.67 -16.17 -0.70
C LYS A 12 -12.19 -16.18 0.75
N GLN A 13 -11.88 -17.21 1.53
CA GLN A 13 -12.27 -17.28 2.94
C GLN A 13 -11.54 -16.25 3.81
N LEU A 14 -10.22 -16.10 3.64
CA LEU A 14 -9.43 -15.08 4.33
C LEU A 14 -9.94 -13.66 4.00
N TYR A 15 -10.33 -13.44 2.75
CA TYR A 15 -10.93 -12.19 2.31
C TYR A 15 -12.22 -11.88 3.05
N LEU A 16 -13.15 -12.83 3.11
CA LEU A 16 -14.42 -12.65 3.83
C LEU A 16 -14.20 -12.40 5.33
N LEU A 17 -13.30 -13.16 5.97
CA LEU A 17 -12.96 -12.98 7.38
C LEU A 17 -12.37 -11.61 7.67
N ASN A 18 -11.43 -11.15 6.84
CA ASN A 18 -10.82 -9.84 7.05
C ASN A 18 -11.78 -8.70 6.67
N LYS A 19 -12.68 -8.91 5.71
CA LYS A 19 -13.76 -7.99 5.37
C LYS A 19 -14.69 -7.78 6.56
N GLU A 20 -15.15 -8.87 7.19
CA GLU A 20 -15.94 -8.79 8.43
C GLU A 20 -15.21 -8.04 9.54
N LYS A 21 -13.91 -8.30 9.72
CA LYS A 21 -13.07 -7.56 10.67
C LYS A 21 -13.02 -6.05 10.37
N CYS A 22 -12.80 -5.67 9.11
CA CYS A 22 -12.78 -4.25 8.70
C CYS A 22 -14.13 -3.58 8.99
N LEU A 23 -15.24 -4.27 8.71
CA LEU A 23 -16.58 -3.76 8.99
C LEU A 23 -16.79 -3.60 10.51
N LEU A 24 -16.44 -4.60 11.32
CA LEU A 24 -16.52 -4.50 12.78
C LEU A 24 -15.69 -3.35 13.34
N ALA A 25 -14.48 -3.13 12.81
CA ALA A 25 -13.64 -2.01 13.20
C ALA A 25 -14.30 -0.65 12.92
N SER A 26 -14.96 -0.49 11.75
CA SER A 26 -15.72 0.73 11.43
C SER A 26 -16.92 0.97 12.36
N TYR A 27 -17.61 -0.08 12.80
CA TYR A 27 -18.72 0.04 13.75
C TYR A 27 -18.26 0.43 15.17
N LEU A 28 -17.08 -0.01 15.57
CA LEU A 28 -16.51 0.33 16.87
C LEU A 28 -16.10 1.80 16.93
N THR A 29 -15.52 2.33 15.85
CA THR A 29 -15.17 3.76 15.78
C THR A 29 -16.40 4.66 15.67
N SER A 30 -17.54 4.14 15.18
CA SER A 30 -18.83 4.85 15.17
C SER A 30 -19.62 4.77 16.49
N GLY A 31 -19.03 4.24 17.57
CA GLY A 31 -19.60 4.33 18.94
C GLY A 31 -20.59 3.22 19.35
N TYR A 32 -20.67 2.09 18.64
CA TYR A 32 -21.61 1.02 18.98
C TYR A 32 -21.00 -0.13 19.82
N ASN A 33 -21.51 -0.23 21.05
CA ASN A 33 -21.68 -1.40 21.93
C ASN A 33 -20.45 -2.28 22.35
N SER A 34 -20.25 -2.43 23.66
CA SER A 34 -19.15 -3.19 24.29
C SER A 34 -19.12 -4.70 23.98
N LYS A 35 -20.25 -5.29 23.52
CA LYS A 35 -20.31 -6.67 23.00
C LYS A 35 -19.56 -6.84 21.68
N LEU A 36 -19.54 -5.81 20.82
CA LEU A 36 -18.87 -5.83 19.52
C LEU A 36 -17.34 -5.83 19.66
N LEU A 37 -16.84 -5.19 20.72
CA LEU A 37 -15.41 -5.18 21.08
C LEU A 37 -14.92 -6.59 21.46
N ARG A 38 -15.77 -7.38 22.13
CA ARG A 38 -15.51 -8.80 22.47
C ARG A 38 -15.47 -9.66 21.21
N LEU A 39 -16.39 -9.45 20.27
CA LEU A 39 -16.40 -10.11 18.96
C LEU A 39 -15.16 -9.77 18.13
N THR A 40 -14.73 -8.51 18.11
CA THR A 40 -13.53 -8.09 17.37
C THR A 40 -12.26 -8.71 17.95
N ARG A 41 -12.17 -8.81 19.28
CA ARG A 41 -11.09 -9.57 19.94
C ARG A 41 -11.16 -11.06 19.63
N LEU A 42 -12.36 -11.63 19.54
CA LEU A 42 -12.56 -13.02 19.16
C LEU A 42 -12.17 -13.27 17.69
N VAL A 43 -12.52 -12.37 16.76
CA VAL A 43 -12.13 -12.45 15.34
C VAL A 43 -10.63 -12.26 15.18
N ASN A 44 -10.01 -11.31 15.88
CA ASN A 44 -8.55 -11.17 15.89
C ASN A 44 -7.87 -12.42 16.46
N LYS A 45 -8.45 -13.01 17.53
CA LYS A 45 -7.99 -14.26 18.11
C LYS A 45 -8.17 -15.43 17.13
N ILE A 46 -9.30 -15.53 16.44
CA ILE A 46 -9.59 -16.52 15.40
C ILE A 46 -8.62 -16.35 14.23
N ILE A 47 -8.39 -15.14 13.71
CA ILE A 47 -7.40 -14.90 12.65
C ILE A 47 -5.99 -15.29 13.11
N SER A 48 -5.63 -15.04 14.37
CA SER A 48 -4.35 -15.49 14.93
C SER A 48 -4.30 -17.00 15.22
N GLU A 49 -5.43 -17.64 15.50
CA GLU A 49 -5.55 -19.07 15.83
C GLU A 49 -5.91 -19.97 14.63
N LEU A 50 -6.35 -19.40 13.50
CA LEU A 50 -6.76 -20.09 12.25
C LEU A 50 -5.57 -20.68 11.47
N HIS A 51 -4.46 -20.96 12.15
CA HIS A 51 -3.59 -22.08 11.80
C HIS A 51 -4.33 -23.43 11.83
N LEU A 52 -5.50 -23.55 12.46
CA LEU A 52 -6.28 -24.80 12.45
C LEU A 52 -7.79 -24.54 12.35
N ARG A 53 -8.35 -25.01 11.21
CA ARG A 53 -9.75 -25.42 10.92
C ARG A 53 -10.87 -24.53 11.50
N PHE A 54 -11.78 -23.97 10.69
CA PHE A 54 -13.22 -24.07 11.01
C PHE A 54 -14.18 -23.73 9.86
N ARG A 55 -15.42 -24.26 10.03
CA ARG A 55 -16.53 -24.41 9.07
C ARG A 55 -17.43 -23.15 8.94
N PRO A 56 -18.12 -22.96 7.79
CA PRO A 56 -18.72 -21.69 7.39
C PRO A 56 -20.26 -21.66 7.50
N SER A 57 -20.85 -21.65 8.70
CA SER A 57 -22.33 -21.65 8.82
C SER A 57 -22.91 -20.69 9.87
N LEU A 58 -22.25 -19.57 10.18
CA LEU A 58 -22.69 -18.65 11.24
C LEU A 58 -22.99 -17.21 10.81
N PHE A 59 -22.79 -16.85 9.54
CA PHE A 59 -22.85 -15.43 9.12
C PHE A 59 -23.78 -15.19 7.93
N ASP A 60 -25.01 -15.68 8.01
CA ASP A 60 -26.10 -15.22 7.16
C ASP A 60 -27.03 -14.32 7.96
N LYS A 61 -26.74 -13.01 7.98
CA LYS A 61 -27.75 -11.94 7.88
C LYS A 61 -27.17 -10.51 7.88
N LYS A 62 -27.55 -9.81 6.80
CA LYS A 62 -27.63 -8.34 6.60
C LYS A 62 -26.37 -7.52 6.85
N ILE A 63 -25.58 -7.37 5.77
CA ILE A 63 -24.70 -6.24 5.55
C ILE A 63 -25.08 -5.65 4.19
N SER A 64 -26.13 -4.84 4.19
CA SER A 64 -26.47 -3.93 3.10
C SER A 64 -26.23 -2.54 3.64
N GLU A 65 -25.44 -1.73 2.94
CA GLU A 65 -25.05 -0.34 3.28
C GLU A 65 -23.78 -0.17 4.14
N ILE A 66 -22.65 -0.66 3.65
CA ILE A 66 -21.34 -0.05 3.89
C ILE A 66 -20.64 -0.01 2.53
N SER A 67 -20.07 1.15 2.18
CA SER A 67 -19.50 1.54 0.88
C SER A 67 -19.17 0.34 -0.02
N GLU A 68 -19.79 0.29 -1.19
CA GLU A 68 -19.44 -0.66 -2.24
C GLU A 68 -17.91 -0.63 -2.43
N TYR A 69 -17.22 -1.65 -1.92
CA TYR A 69 -15.87 -2.00 -2.35
C TYR A 69 -16.04 -2.50 -3.80
N VAL A 70 -16.26 -1.57 -4.74
CA VAL A 70 -16.57 -1.89 -6.12
C VAL A 70 -15.36 -2.62 -6.70
N GLY A 71 -15.51 -3.94 -6.84
CA GLY A 71 -14.62 -4.74 -7.65
C GLY A 71 -13.30 -5.12 -7.01
N LEU A 72 -13.24 -5.48 -5.73
CA LEU A 72 -12.08 -6.23 -5.20
C LEU A 72 -12.42 -7.65 -4.75
N ASP A 73 -13.68 -8.07 -4.81
CA ASP A 73 -14.16 -9.30 -4.16
C ASP A 73 -13.78 -10.61 -4.90
N SER A 74 -13.51 -10.58 -6.21
CA SER A 74 -12.99 -11.74 -6.99
C SER A 74 -12.61 -11.31 -8.41
N CYS A 75 -11.72 -12.02 -9.09
CA CYS A 75 -11.44 -11.77 -10.52
C CYS A 75 -11.34 -13.11 -11.24
N VAL A 76 -12.06 -13.25 -12.36
CA VAL A 76 -11.85 -14.34 -13.32
C VAL A 76 -11.18 -13.74 -14.54
N TYR A 77 -10.06 -14.32 -14.95
CA TYR A 77 -9.28 -13.80 -16.06
C TYR A 77 -8.83 -14.95 -16.97
N SER A 78 -9.04 -14.79 -18.27
CA SER A 78 -8.58 -15.72 -19.29
C SER A 78 -7.46 -15.08 -20.10
N GLY A 79 -6.26 -15.61 -20.00
CA GLY A 79 -5.09 -15.09 -20.71
C GLY A 79 -3.79 -15.47 -20.03
N GLU A 80 -2.68 -15.01 -20.59
CA GLU A 80 -1.39 -15.07 -19.92
C GLU A 80 -1.39 -14.13 -18.71
N LEU A 81 -0.96 -14.63 -17.56
CA LEU A 81 -0.89 -13.85 -16.34
C LEU A 81 0.36 -12.97 -16.37
N PRO A 82 0.25 -11.69 -15.97
CA PRO A 82 1.43 -10.83 -15.84
C PRO A 82 2.38 -11.39 -14.79
N LYS A 83 3.69 -11.19 -14.99
CA LYS A 83 4.71 -11.47 -13.97
C LYS A 83 4.63 -10.38 -12.91
N VAL A 84 4.34 -10.77 -11.67
CA VAL A 84 4.15 -9.83 -10.56
C VAL A 84 5.24 -10.04 -9.52
N ILE A 85 5.88 -8.95 -9.12
CA ILE A 85 6.72 -8.89 -7.92
C ILE A 85 6.05 -8.07 -6.82
N VAL A 86 6.08 -8.61 -5.61
CA VAL A 86 5.64 -7.96 -4.38
C VAL A 86 6.88 -7.71 -3.57
N TYR A 87 7.06 -6.49 -3.11
CA TYR A 87 8.25 -6.17 -2.37
C TYR A 87 8.04 -5.15 -1.27
N THR A 88 8.93 -5.23 -0.29
CA THR A 88 9.00 -4.32 0.84
C THR A 88 10.45 -3.98 1.13
N CYS A 89 10.70 -2.89 1.84
CA CYS A 89 12.03 -2.44 2.20
C CYS A 89 12.05 -1.94 3.64
N ILE A 90 12.92 -2.51 4.46
CA ILE A 90 13.22 -2.00 5.80
C ILE A 90 14.73 -2.01 5.95
N THR A 91 15.31 -0.87 6.33
CA THR A 91 16.73 -0.76 6.62
C THR A 91 17.01 -0.18 7.99
N GLY A 92 18.19 -0.42 8.54
CA GLY A 92 18.66 0.16 9.79
C GLY A 92 17.89 -0.28 11.05
N LYS A 93 17.41 -1.53 11.08
CA LYS A 93 16.65 -2.11 12.20
C LYS A 93 15.43 -1.29 12.63
N TYR A 94 14.84 -0.55 11.68
CA TYR A 94 13.71 0.34 11.96
C TYR A 94 12.46 -0.41 12.46
N ASP A 95 12.16 -1.55 11.85
CA ASP A 95 11.01 -2.40 12.20
C ASP A 95 11.27 -3.85 11.74
N ASN A 96 10.35 -4.76 12.06
CA ASN A 96 10.30 -6.08 11.44
C ASN A 96 9.29 -6.08 10.29
N PHE A 97 9.50 -6.92 9.29
CA PHE A 97 8.51 -7.13 8.24
C PHE A 97 7.30 -7.89 8.78
N SER A 98 6.12 -7.48 8.34
CA SER A 98 4.91 -8.28 8.52
C SER A 98 4.94 -9.46 7.54
N GLU A 99 4.79 -10.67 8.06
CA GLU A 99 4.71 -11.86 7.22
C GLU A 99 3.34 -11.91 6.50
N PRO A 100 3.29 -12.20 5.19
CA PRO A 100 2.03 -12.44 4.50
C PRO A 100 1.33 -13.67 5.09
N LEU A 101 0.03 -13.57 5.35
CA LEU A 101 -0.81 -14.72 5.73
C LEU A 101 -1.16 -15.57 4.52
N TYR A 102 -1.19 -14.95 3.34
CA TYR A 102 -1.42 -15.63 2.08
C TYR A 102 -0.35 -15.21 1.07
N LYS A 103 0.35 -16.19 0.49
CA LYS A 103 1.37 -15.99 -0.54
C LYS A 103 0.82 -16.48 -1.88
N SER A 104 0.52 -15.54 -2.77
CA SER A 104 -0.01 -15.87 -4.10
C SER A 104 0.99 -16.71 -4.89
N PRO A 105 0.59 -17.87 -5.44
CA PRO A 105 1.48 -18.69 -6.26
C PRO A 105 1.86 -18.03 -7.60
N ASN A 106 1.19 -16.94 -7.96
CA ASN A 106 1.44 -16.20 -9.21
C ASN A 106 2.27 -14.93 -8.98
N CYS A 107 2.80 -14.72 -7.78
CA CYS A 107 3.60 -13.55 -7.43
C CYS A 107 4.93 -13.97 -6.81
N HIS A 108 5.98 -13.20 -7.09
CA HIS A 108 7.26 -13.32 -6.39
C HIS A 108 7.31 -12.34 -5.22
N TYR A 109 7.64 -12.79 -4.02
CA TYR A 109 7.66 -11.96 -2.80
C TYR A 109 9.08 -11.75 -2.31
N VAL A 110 9.52 -10.49 -2.24
CA VAL A 110 10.88 -10.10 -1.88
C VAL A 110 10.89 -9.08 -0.74
N ALA A 111 11.75 -9.26 0.25
CA ALA A 111 12.06 -8.23 1.25
C ALA A 111 13.51 -7.76 1.06
N ILE A 112 13.68 -6.47 0.78
CA ILE A 112 15.00 -5.84 0.65
C ILE A 112 15.41 -5.25 2.00
N THR A 113 16.55 -5.68 2.55
CA THR A 113 16.98 -5.27 3.89
C THR A 113 18.47 -5.43 4.14
N ASP A 114 18.98 -4.70 5.13
CA ASP A 114 20.29 -4.90 5.77
C ASP A 114 20.17 -5.70 7.09
N ASN A 115 18.95 -6.03 7.51
CA ASN A 115 18.69 -6.76 8.74
C ASN A 115 18.84 -8.27 8.56
N GLN A 116 19.23 -8.95 9.64
CA GLN A 116 19.09 -10.40 9.72
C GLN A 116 17.61 -10.75 9.89
N VAL A 117 17.07 -11.56 8.98
CA VAL A 117 15.68 -12.03 9.01
C VAL A 117 15.66 -13.52 9.34
N ASP A 118 14.57 -13.99 9.95
CA ASP A 118 14.38 -15.41 10.24
C ASP A 118 14.43 -16.24 8.96
N LYS A 119 15.06 -17.42 9.03
CA LYS A 119 15.14 -18.39 7.93
C LYS A 119 13.77 -18.93 7.51
N GLN A 120 12.73 -18.76 8.34
CA GLN A 120 11.36 -19.21 8.07
C GLN A 120 10.45 -18.13 7.45
N SER A 121 10.99 -16.99 7.02
CA SER A 121 10.19 -15.93 6.40
C SER A 121 9.50 -16.39 5.11
N ASN A 122 8.28 -15.91 4.87
CA ASN A 122 7.58 -16.10 3.60
C ASN A 122 8.10 -15.17 2.50
N TRP A 123 8.94 -14.19 2.85
CA TRP A 123 9.65 -13.31 1.94
C TRP A 123 10.98 -13.93 1.47
N GLU A 124 11.31 -13.81 0.19
CA GLU A 124 12.69 -13.99 -0.26
C GLU A 124 13.51 -12.78 0.21
N ILE A 125 14.58 -13.04 0.97
CA ILE A 125 15.39 -11.97 1.56
C ILE A 125 16.51 -11.58 0.59
N ILE A 126 16.53 -10.32 0.19
CA ILE A 126 17.58 -9.73 -0.65
C ILE A 126 18.35 -8.70 0.18
N SER A 127 19.68 -8.86 0.27
CA SER A 127 20.54 -7.83 0.89
C SER A 127 20.44 -6.54 0.09
N ILE A 128 20.35 -5.40 0.79
CA ILE A 128 20.42 -4.07 0.17
C ILE A 128 21.69 -3.89 -0.68
N ASP A 129 22.79 -4.57 -0.33
CA ASP A 129 24.06 -4.50 -1.05
C ASP A 129 23.95 -4.96 -2.50
N ARG A 130 22.95 -5.81 -2.83
CA ARG A 130 22.66 -6.23 -4.22
C ARG A 130 22.38 -5.03 -5.14
N TYR A 131 21.91 -3.93 -4.57
CA TYR A 131 21.52 -2.72 -5.29
C TYR A 131 22.45 -1.53 -4.99
N ALA A 132 23.63 -1.78 -4.40
CA ALA A 132 24.56 -0.71 -4.02
C ALA A 132 25.02 0.15 -5.21
N ASP A 133 25.15 -0.44 -6.40
CA ASP A 133 25.62 0.26 -7.61
C ASP A 133 24.56 1.22 -8.19
N CYS A 134 23.29 1.00 -7.91
CA CYS A 134 22.19 1.83 -8.42
C CYS A 134 21.61 2.79 -7.38
N ILE A 135 21.73 2.49 -6.08
CA ILE A 135 21.30 3.39 -5.01
C ILE A 135 22.31 4.57 -4.89
N PRO A 136 21.85 5.84 -4.90
CA PRO A 136 22.74 6.97 -4.67
C PRO A 136 23.50 6.87 -3.34
N ALA A 137 24.79 7.18 -3.37
CA ALA A 137 25.62 7.16 -2.16
C ALA A 137 25.18 8.24 -1.15
N GLY A 138 25.37 7.95 0.15
CA GLY A 138 25.13 8.92 1.23
C GLY A 138 23.66 9.09 1.65
N LEU A 139 22.75 8.27 1.14
CA LEU A 139 21.35 8.26 1.59
C LEU A 139 21.22 7.66 2.99
N ASN A 140 20.34 8.24 3.81
CA ASN A 140 19.92 7.66 5.09
C ASN A 140 18.84 6.58 4.88
N ASN A 141 18.50 5.82 5.93
CA ASN A 141 17.54 4.72 5.84
C ASN A 141 16.15 5.11 5.32
N LEU A 142 15.63 6.28 5.70
CA LEU A 142 14.35 6.78 5.16
C LEU A 142 14.46 7.02 3.65
N GLN A 143 15.56 7.63 3.21
CA GLN A 143 15.81 7.92 1.81
C GLN A 143 16.04 6.63 1.00
N ILE A 144 16.77 5.65 1.53
CA ILE A 144 16.98 4.34 0.89
C ILE A 144 15.64 3.62 0.70
N ASN A 145 14.80 3.56 1.74
CA ASN A 145 13.47 2.96 1.62
C ASN A 145 12.65 3.65 0.51
N ARG A 146 12.64 4.99 0.49
CA ARG A 146 11.87 5.73 -0.53
C ARG A 146 12.45 5.59 -1.92
N TRP A 147 13.78 5.48 -2.06
CA TRP A 147 14.41 5.16 -3.33
C TRP A 147 13.97 3.78 -3.84
N ILE A 148 14.05 2.74 -3.00
CA ILE A 148 13.57 1.40 -3.34
C ILE A 148 12.06 1.39 -3.68
N LYS A 149 11.24 2.13 -2.92
CA LYS A 149 9.80 2.30 -3.17
C LYS A 149 9.50 2.89 -4.56
N MET A 150 10.33 3.82 -5.02
CA MET A 150 10.10 4.62 -6.24
C MET A 150 10.82 4.09 -7.48
N HIS A 151 11.83 3.21 -7.35
CA HIS A 151 12.61 2.74 -8.52
C HIS A 151 12.45 1.24 -8.84
N PRO A 152 11.24 0.63 -8.79
CA PRO A 152 11.09 -0.79 -9.12
C PRO A 152 11.54 -1.15 -10.54
N HIS A 153 11.53 -0.22 -11.48
CA HIS A 153 12.00 -0.41 -12.85
C HIS A 153 13.52 -0.67 -12.95
N LEU A 154 14.31 -0.21 -11.98
CA LEU A 154 15.73 -0.54 -11.88
C LEU A 154 15.97 -1.85 -11.13
N LEU A 155 15.09 -2.17 -10.18
CA LEU A 155 15.25 -3.32 -9.28
C LEU A 155 14.77 -4.63 -9.92
N PHE A 156 13.71 -4.55 -10.74
CA PHE A 156 12.92 -5.69 -11.19
C PHE A 156 12.50 -5.56 -12.68
N PRO A 157 13.42 -5.22 -13.61
CA PRO A 157 13.08 -4.98 -15.01
C PRO A 157 12.43 -6.19 -15.73
N GLU A 158 12.54 -7.40 -15.18
CA GLU A 158 12.00 -8.63 -15.73
C GLU A 158 10.52 -8.90 -15.39
N TYR A 159 9.91 -8.08 -14.52
CA TYR A 159 8.51 -8.21 -14.11
C TYR A 159 7.61 -7.21 -14.84
N ASP A 160 6.33 -7.58 -15.05
CA ASP A 160 5.35 -6.69 -15.69
C ASP A 160 4.76 -5.70 -14.68
N TYR A 161 4.53 -6.17 -13.44
CA TYR A 161 3.94 -5.38 -12.35
C TYR A 161 4.76 -5.50 -11.07
N SER A 162 4.81 -4.40 -10.32
CA SER A 162 5.39 -4.34 -8.97
C SER A 162 4.33 -3.91 -7.97
N ILE A 163 4.34 -4.51 -6.77
CA ILE A 163 3.52 -4.11 -5.65
C ILE A 163 4.45 -3.79 -4.49
N TYR A 164 4.60 -2.51 -4.19
CA TYR A 164 5.29 -2.11 -2.98
C TYR A 164 4.31 -2.15 -1.81
N VAL A 165 4.74 -2.72 -0.68
CA VAL A 165 4.04 -2.63 0.61
C VAL A 165 4.99 -2.13 1.71
N ASP A 166 4.53 -1.19 2.53
CA ASP A 166 5.28 -0.78 3.72
C ASP A 166 5.45 -1.98 4.68
N GLY A 167 6.52 -1.96 5.47
CA GLY A 167 6.93 -3.10 6.30
C GLY A 167 5.90 -3.56 7.33
N ASN A 168 4.96 -2.70 7.70
CA ASN A 168 3.87 -2.97 8.64
C ASN A 168 2.58 -3.51 7.98
N VAL A 169 2.60 -3.78 6.67
CA VAL A 169 1.44 -4.31 5.95
C VAL A 169 1.52 -5.83 5.89
N THR A 170 0.53 -6.50 6.48
CA THR A 170 0.27 -7.92 6.27
C THR A 170 -0.60 -8.11 5.04
N ILE A 171 -0.16 -8.92 4.08
CA ILE A 171 -0.99 -9.37 2.96
C ILE A 171 -1.83 -10.55 3.44
N VAL A 172 -3.15 -10.39 3.44
CA VAL A 172 -4.09 -11.34 4.06
C VAL A 172 -4.64 -12.34 3.05
N THR A 173 -4.72 -11.97 1.78
CA THR A 173 -5.36 -12.74 0.71
C THR A 173 -4.51 -12.72 -0.54
N ASP A 174 -4.93 -13.44 -1.59
CA ASP A 174 -4.39 -13.27 -2.93
C ASP A 174 -4.51 -11.80 -3.33
N ILE A 175 -3.52 -11.32 -4.07
CA ILE A 175 -3.46 -9.93 -4.53
C ILE A 175 -3.66 -9.86 -6.04
N MET A 176 -3.55 -10.99 -6.76
CA MET A 176 -3.76 -11.07 -8.21
C MET A 176 -5.04 -10.37 -8.70
N PRO A 177 -6.19 -10.41 -7.98
CA PRO A 177 -7.38 -9.69 -8.41
C PRO A 177 -7.18 -8.17 -8.53
N ILE A 178 -6.32 -7.56 -7.71
CA ILE A 178 -5.94 -6.13 -7.82
C ILE A 178 -5.20 -5.89 -9.15
N ILE A 179 -4.17 -6.70 -9.43
CA ILE A 179 -3.34 -6.55 -10.64
C ILE A 179 -4.18 -6.76 -11.89
N LEU A 180 -4.97 -7.83 -11.93
CA LEU A 180 -5.76 -8.18 -13.11
C LEU A 180 -6.81 -7.12 -13.42
N ARG A 181 -7.43 -6.52 -12.41
CA ARG A 181 -8.39 -5.42 -12.62
C ARG A 181 -7.71 -4.13 -13.07
N GLN A 182 -6.57 -3.80 -12.49
CA GLN A 182 -5.74 -2.70 -12.97
C GLN A 182 -5.32 -2.93 -14.44
N HIS A 183 -4.94 -4.16 -14.78
CA HIS A 183 -4.54 -4.57 -16.13
C HIS A 183 -5.69 -4.44 -17.13
N MET A 184 -6.86 -5.00 -16.82
CA MET A 184 -8.06 -4.88 -17.66
C MET A 184 -8.54 -3.42 -17.82
N GLY A 185 -8.35 -2.59 -16.80
CA GLY A 185 -8.63 -1.16 -16.84
C GLY A 185 -7.57 -0.31 -17.56
N ASN A 186 -6.50 -0.93 -18.07
CA ASN A 186 -5.35 -0.28 -18.71
C ASN A 186 -4.76 0.88 -17.87
N LYS A 187 -4.65 0.68 -16.55
CA LYS A 187 -4.07 1.68 -15.63
C LYS A 187 -2.63 1.29 -15.25
N PHE A 188 -1.73 2.26 -15.23
CA PHE A 188 -0.32 2.02 -14.91
C PHE A 188 0.00 2.15 -13.41
N LEU A 189 -0.83 2.86 -12.64
CA LEU A 189 -0.67 3.11 -11.21
C LEU A 189 -1.96 2.76 -10.47
N GLY A 190 -1.83 2.00 -9.38
CA GLY A 190 -2.89 1.72 -8.43
C GLY A 190 -2.45 2.04 -7.01
N ILE A 191 -3.29 2.75 -6.27
CA ILE A 191 -3.00 3.30 -4.94
C ILE A 191 -4.31 3.69 -4.23
N HIS A 192 -4.33 3.72 -2.89
CA HIS A 192 -5.50 4.16 -2.12
C HIS A 192 -5.62 5.68 -2.10
N LEU A 193 -6.85 6.19 -1.97
CA LEU A 193 -7.04 7.59 -1.54
C LEU A 193 -6.66 7.72 -0.07
N HIS A 194 -6.26 8.93 0.30
CA HIS A 194 -6.09 9.29 1.69
C HIS A 194 -7.45 9.38 2.40
N TYR A 195 -7.60 8.60 3.48
CA TYR A 195 -8.89 8.37 4.14
C TYR A 195 -9.49 9.60 4.84
N CYS A 196 -8.65 10.51 5.35
CA CYS A 196 -9.08 11.68 6.13
C CYS A 196 -8.97 13.03 5.40
N ARG A 197 -8.09 13.16 4.42
CA ARG A 197 -7.69 14.47 3.88
C ARG A 197 -7.58 14.37 2.37
N GLU A 198 -8.00 15.43 1.69
CA GLU A 198 -7.97 15.45 0.22
C GLU A 198 -6.90 16.37 -0.36
N LYS A 199 -6.44 17.39 0.38
CA LYS A 199 -5.58 18.48 -0.12
C LYS A 199 -4.24 18.57 0.59
N ILE A 200 -3.18 18.92 -0.15
CA ILE A 200 -1.80 19.05 0.38
C ILE A 200 -1.73 20.02 1.57
N LYS A 201 -2.44 21.16 1.49
CA LYS A 201 -2.51 22.13 2.62
C LYS A 201 -3.12 21.52 3.88
N SER A 202 -4.15 20.68 3.75
CA SER A 202 -4.78 19.99 4.88
C SER A 202 -3.83 18.98 5.51
N GLU A 203 -3.05 18.24 4.70
CA GLU A 203 -2.00 17.34 5.19
C GLU A 203 -0.91 18.12 5.94
N ALA A 204 -0.42 19.21 5.36
CA ALA A 204 0.58 20.06 5.98
C ALA A 204 0.15 20.58 7.37
N ASN A 205 -1.12 21.00 7.50
CA ASN A 205 -1.67 21.39 8.78
C ASN A 205 -1.71 20.23 9.78
N ALA A 206 -2.13 19.03 9.36
CA ALA A 206 -2.14 17.84 10.21
C ALA A 206 -0.73 17.47 10.68
N LEU A 207 0.27 17.52 9.79
CA LEU A 207 1.68 17.27 10.13
C LEU A 207 2.19 18.23 11.21
N LEU A 208 1.78 19.51 11.16
CA LEU A 208 2.11 20.50 12.19
C LEU A 208 1.38 20.24 13.51
N SER A 209 0.06 20.00 13.46
CA SER A 209 -0.76 19.72 14.64
C SER A 209 -0.31 18.47 15.39
N CYS A 210 0.13 17.44 14.67
CA CYS A 210 0.65 16.20 15.26
C CYS A 210 2.14 16.26 15.65
N GLY A 211 2.81 17.41 15.49
CA GLY A 211 4.24 17.55 15.81
C GLY A 211 5.18 16.69 14.94
N LYS A 212 4.72 16.25 13.76
CA LYS A 212 5.50 15.43 12.81
C LYS A 212 6.49 16.26 11.98
N VAL A 213 6.42 17.59 12.08
CA VAL A 213 7.28 18.57 11.38
C VAL A 213 7.75 19.60 12.40
N ASN A 214 9.07 19.78 12.50
CA ASN A 214 9.67 20.77 13.40
C ASN A 214 9.66 22.19 12.78
N TYR A 215 10.01 23.21 13.58
CA TYR A 215 10.00 24.61 13.14
C TYR A 215 10.88 24.89 11.90
N LYS A 216 12.06 24.27 11.81
CA LYS A 216 12.97 24.44 10.67
C LYS A 216 12.36 23.85 9.39
N SER A 217 11.75 22.67 9.50
CA SER A 217 11.09 21.99 8.39
C SER A 217 9.75 22.64 8.01
N LYS A 218 9.08 23.34 8.93
CA LYS A 218 7.83 24.07 8.65
C LYS A 218 8.02 25.09 7.53
N LYS A 219 9.08 25.92 7.60
CA LYS A 219 9.34 26.94 6.56
C LYS A 219 9.54 26.29 5.20
N LYS A 220 10.40 25.27 5.12
CA LYS A 220 10.66 24.50 3.89
C LYS A 220 9.39 23.84 3.34
N MET A 221 8.54 23.31 4.21
CA MET A 221 7.26 22.70 3.82
C MET A 221 6.33 23.73 3.17
N MET A 222 6.18 24.90 3.79
CA MET A 222 5.33 25.97 3.25
C MET A 222 5.87 26.48 1.91
N GLU A 223 7.20 26.68 1.79
CA GLU A 223 7.84 27.10 0.54
C GLU A 223 7.63 26.07 -0.58
N GLN A 224 7.75 24.78 -0.28
CA GLN A 224 7.47 23.69 -1.23
C GLN A 224 6.01 23.75 -1.72
N ILE A 225 5.06 23.83 -0.78
CA ILE A 225 3.62 23.87 -1.09
C ILE A 225 3.26 25.13 -1.88
N GLU A 226 3.75 26.30 -1.46
CA GLU A 226 3.53 27.56 -2.17
C GLU A 226 4.09 27.53 -3.58
N SER A 227 5.26 26.92 -3.79
CA SER A 227 5.84 26.71 -5.12
C SER A 227 4.90 25.91 -6.02
N TYR A 228 4.27 24.84 -5.51
CA TYR A 228 3.31 24.06 -6.28
C TYR A 228 2.11 24.89 -6.74
N TYR A 229 1.48 25.64 -5.83
CA TYR A 229 0.35 26.50 -6.19
C TYR A 229 0.76 27.64 -7.14
N LYS A 230 1.98 28.19 -7.01
CA LYS A 230 2.50 29.20 -7.95
C LYS A 230 2.71 28.63 -9.36
N LYS A 231 2.99 27.34 -9.49
CA LYS A 231 3.10 26.63 -10.78
C LYS A 231 1.74 26.27 -11.37
N GLY A 232 0.64 26.48 -10.64
CA GLY A 232 -0.72 26.24 -11.12
C GLY A 232 -1.41 25.00 -10.55
N TYR A 233 -0.78 24.28 -9.63
CA TYR A 233 -1.42 23.14 -8.96
C TYR A 233 -2.71 23.57 -8.27
N ASP A 234 -3.80 22.85 -8.52
CA ASP A 234 -5.18 23.27 -8.21
C ASP A 234 -5.92 22.30 -7.27
N ASP A 235 -5.21 21.35 -6.66
CA ASP A 235 -5.78 20.26 -5.86
C ASP A 235 -6.71 19.30 -6.65
N SER A 236 -6.63 19.27 -7.99
CA SER A 236 -7.41 18.32 -8.81
C SER A 236 -7.02 16.86 -8.61
N VAL A 237 -5.76 16.59 -8.23
CA VAL A 237 -5.31 15.27 -7.76
C VAL A 237 -5.42 15.24 -6.24
N LYS A 238 -6.26 14.33 -5.73
CA LYS A 238 -6.45 14.17 -4.28
C LYS A 238 -5.20 13.55 -3.63
N LEU A 239 -5.09 13.69 -2.31
CA LEU A 239 -4.10 12.95 -1.52
C LEU A 239 -4.29 11.44 -1.63
N LEU A 240 -3.16 10.73 -1.63
CA LEU A 240 -3.06 9.28 -1.83
C LEU A 240 -2.22 8.66 -0.72
N GLU A 241 -2.47 7.40 -0.38
CA GLU A 241 -1.68 6.66 0.61
C GLU A 241 -0.65 5.76 -0.07
N ALA A 242 0.63 6.10 0.12
CA ALA A 242 1.76 5.40 -0.47
C ALA A 242 2.20 4.14 0.32
N THR A 243 1.33 3.62 1.18
CA THR A 243 1.56 2.42 2.00
C THR A 243 1.54 1.16 1.13
N ILE A 244 0.63 1.11 0.14
CA ILE A 244 0.53 0.06 -0.86
C ILE A 244 0.47 0.72 -2.25
N ILE A 245 1.38 0.32 -3.15
CA ILE A 245 1.44 0.89 -4.50
C ILE A 245 1.58 -0.23 -5.53
N VAL A 246 0.66 -0.28 -6.48
CA VAL A 246 0.65 -1.24 -7.59
C VAL A 246 1.04 -0.52 -8.88
N ARG A 247 2.05 -1.01 -9.59
CA ARG A 247 2.58 -0.33 -10.78
C ARG A 247 2.85 -1.29 -11.91
N LYS A 248 2.45 -0.89 -13.13
CA LYS A 248 3.07 -1.37 -14.36
C LYS A 248 4.38 -0.61 -14.55
N HIS A 249 5.38 -0.97 -13.75
CA HIS A 249 6.53 -0.11 -13.46
C HIS A 249 7.47 0.12 -14.64
N ASN A 250 7.49 -0.77 -15.63
CA ASN A 250 8.27 -0.59 -16.86
C ASN A 250 7.56 0.26 -17.93
N ASN A 251 6.35 0.75 -17.65
CA ASN A 251 5.70 1.74 -18.50
C ASN A 251 6.43 3.09 -18.39
N GLU A 252 6.78 3.70 -19.54
CA GLU A 252 7.54 4.96 -19.59
C GLU A 252 6.89 6.10 -18.78
N ARG A 253 5.55 6.21 -18.80
CA ARG A 253 4.83 7.20 -18.00
C ARG A 253 4.98 6.91 -16.51
N CYS A 254 4.92 5.64 -16.10
CA CYS A 254 5.15 5.26 -14.71
C CYS A 254 6.60 5.57 -14.28
N ILE A 255 7.60 5.25 -15.11
CA ILE A 255 9.01 5.54 -14.83
C ILE A 255 9.19 7.03 -14.59
N LYS A 256 8.75 7.86 -15.55
CA LYS A 256 8.84 9.32 -15.46
C LYS A 256 8.21 9.86 -14.17
N ILE A 257 6.99 9.43 -13.84
CA ILE A 257 6.30 9.91 -12.63
C ILE A 257 7.05 9.51 -11.36
N MET A 258 7.59 8.29 -11.28
CA MET A 258 8.31 7.87 -10.08
C MET A 258 9.66 8.58 -9.92
N GLU A 259 10.36 8.86 -11.03
CA GLU A 259 11.60 9.67 -11.05
C GLU A 259 11.35 11.13 -10.65
N ASP A 260 10.30 11.74 -11.20
CA ASP A 260 9.86 13.08 -10.80
C ASP A 260 9.44 13.10 -9.32
N TRP A 261 8.79 12.03 -8.84
CA TRP A 261 8.38 11.90 -7.45
C TRP A 261 9.57 11.81 -6.51
N TRP A 262 10.59 11.03 -6.86
CA TRP A 262 11.84 10.98 -6.13
C TRP A 262 12.52 12.34 -6.06
N THR A 263 12.60 13.05 -7.19
CA THR A 263 13.19 14.39 -7.29
C THR A 263 12.50 15.40 -6.38
N GLU A 264 11.16 15.44 -6.39
CA GLU A 264 10.38 16.32 -5.51
C GLU A 264 10.45 15.88 -4.03
N PHE A 265 10.50 14.57 -3.77
CA PHE A 265 10.65 14.04 -2.40
C PHE A 265 11.99 14.43 -1.78
N ILE A 266 13.10 14.23 -2.50
CA ILE A 266 14.45 14.43 -1.97
C ILE A 266 14.79 15.92 -1.81
N SER A 267 14.29 16.76 -2.72
CA SER A 267 14.45 18.22 -2.65
C SER A 267 13.55 18.86 -1.59
N GLY A 268 12.37 18.28 -1.33
CA GLY A 268 11.37 18.74 -0.39
C GLY A 268 11.63 18.41 1.09
N ILE A 269 10.57 18.36 1.89
CA ILE A 269 10.64 17.98 3.31
C ILE A 269 10.62 16.46 3.55
N GLN A 270 10.79 15.66 2.50
CA GLN A 270 10.82 14.19 2.59
C GLN A 270 9.55 13.60 3.22
N ARG A 271 8.40 14.17 2.84
CA ARG A 271 7.05 13.63 3.10
C ARG A 271 6.42 13.32 1.76
N ASP A 272 6.29 12.04 1.47
CA ASP A 272 5.82 11.49 0.20
C ASP A 272 4.38 11.92 -0.16
N GLN A 273 3.48 11.98 0.82
CA GLN A 273 2.10 12.45 0.66
C GLN A 273 2.01 13.92 0.18
N LEU A 274 3.03 14.76 0.44
CA LEU A 274 3.01 16.16 0.02
C LEU A 274 3.44 16.36 -1.43
N SER A 275 4.34 15.53 -1.96
CA SER A 275 4.85 15.67 -3.32
C SER A 275 4.07 14.88 -4.35
N LEU A 276 3.53 13.71 -4.00
CA LEU A 276 2.91 12.81 -4.97
C LEU A 276 1.73 13.44 -5.76
N PRO A 277 0.75 14.11 -5.13
CA PRO A 277 -0.37 14.68 -5.88
C PRO A 277 0.07 15.76 -6.87
N TYR A 278 1.02 16.60 -6.46
CA TYR A 278 1.62 17.61 -7.33
C TYR A 278 2.37 16.98 -8.51
N VAL A 279 3.16 15.94 -8.27
CA VAL A 279 3.93 15.25 -9.33
C VAL A 279 3.01 14.61 -10.36
N LEU A 280 1.91 13.99 -9.90
CA LEU A 280 0.89 13.41 -10.77
C LEU A 280 0.22 14.49 -11.62
N TRP A 281 -0.21 15.59 -11.01
CA TRP A 281 -0.80 16.74 -11.72
C TRP A 281 0.17 17.33 -12.76
N ASN A 282 1.45 17.52 -12.38
CA ASN A 282 2.48 18.07 -13.26
C ASN A 282 2.84 17.14 -14.43
N ASN A 283 2.39 15.88 -14.40
CA ASN A 283 2.54 14.88 -15.46
C ASN A 283 1.18 14.55 -16.14
N ASP A 284 0.23 15.49 -16.07
CA ASP A 284 -1.09 15.40 -16.68
C ASP A 284 -1.87 14.13 -16.26
N VAL A 285 -1.62 13.62 -15.05
CA VAL A 285 -2.34 12.49 -14.48
C VAL A 285 -3.52 13.02 -13.68
N CYS A 286 -4.72 12.59 -14.05
CA CYS A 286 -5.94 12.89 -13.29
C CYS A 286 -6.37 11.68 -12.46
N MET A 287 -7.34 11.87 -11.56
CA MET A 287 -7.86 10.79 -10.71
C MET A 287 -8.42 9.60 -11.51
N ASN A 288 -8.95 9.84 -12.72
CA ASN A 288 -9.45 8.78 -13.58
C ASN A 288 -8.34 7.91 -14.19
N ASP A 289 -7.10 8.38 -14.22
CA ASP A 289 -5.94 7.62 -14.71
C ASP A 289 -5.38 6.65 -13.66
N ILE A 290 -5.84 6.76 -12.42
CA ILE A 290 -5.36 5.99 -11.27
C ILE A 290 -6.36 4.87 -10.97
N TYR A 291 -5.86 3.65 -10.78
CA TYR A 291 -6.66 2.56 -10.26
C TYR A 291 -6.79 2.68 -8.74
N LEU A 292 -7.95 3.13 -8.26
CA LEU A 292 -8.17 3.30 -6.82
C LEU A 292 -8.35 1.95 -6.13
N LEU A 293 -7.49 1.66 -5.15
CA LEU A 293 -7.55 0.44 -4.34
C LEU A 293 -8.60 0.53 -3.21
N GLY A 294 -9.26 1.66 -3.09
CA GLY A 294 -10.18 2.02 -2.02
C GLY A 294 -9.95 3.46 -1.56
N ASP A 295 -10.90 3.99 -0.81
CA ASP A 295 -10.82 5.31 -0.18
C ASP A 295 -10.21 5.29 1.22
N ASN A 296 -9.94 4.09 1.75
CA ASN A 296 -9.33 3.88 3.05
C ASN A 296 -8.52 2.58 3.05
N GLU A 297 -7.19 2.70 3.16
CA GLU A 297 -6.27 1.55 3.18
C GLU A 297 -6.54 0.58 4.36
N TYR A 298 -7.04 1.08 5.50
CA TYR A 298 -7.39 0.25 6.66
C TYR A 298 -8.69 -0.55 6.47
N ALA A 299 -9.49 -0.20 5.47
CA ALA A 299 -10.73 -0.89 5.15
C ALA A 299 -10.57 -1.94 4.04
N ASN A 300 -9.39 -2.03 3.41
CA ASN A 300 -9.19 -2.94 2.27
C ASN A 300 -8.98 -4.38 2.78
N PRO A 301 -9.88 -5.34 2.50
CA PRO A 301 -9.81 -6.68 3.09
C PRO A 301 -8.62 -7.53 2.64
N ARG A 302 -7.92 -7.12 1.57
CA ARG A 302 -6.72 -7.85 1.08
C ARG A 302 -5.49 -7.57 1.95
N PHE A 303 -5.54 -6.52 2.76
CA PHE A 303 -4.43 -6.06 3.59
C PHE A 303 -4.84 -5.92 5.05
N PHE A 304 -3.85 -6.00 5.93
CA PHE A 304 -4.00 -5.64 7.34
C PHE A 304 -2.79 -4.80 7.75
N ILE A 305 -3.04 -3.54 8.11
CA ILE A 305 -1.98 -2.60 8.47
C ILE A 305 -1.80 -2.62 9.98
N VAL A 306 -0.61 -3.03 10.41
CA VAL A 306 -0.23 -3.06 11.83
C VAL A 306 0.24 -1.67 12.24
N ASN A 307 -0.24 -1.18 13.38
CA ASN A 307 0.29 0.06 13.95
C ASN A 307 1.73 -0.15 14.41
N HIS A 308 2.66 0.71 13.96
CA HIS A 308 4.06 0.63 14.39
C HIS A 308 4.20 0.60 15.92
N LEU A 309 5.06 -0.31 16.41
CA LEU A 309 5.34 -0.49 17.84
C LEU A 309 5.82 0.82 18.53
N ASN A 310 6.34 1.77 17.75
CA ASN A 310 6.86 3.05 18.22
C ASN A 310 5.81 4.16 18.43
N ASN A 311 4.51 3.90 18.20
CA ASN A 311 3.44 4.85 18.51
C ASN A 311 2.84 4.68 19.92
N LYS A 312 3.49 3.92 20.81
CA LYS A 312 3.26 4.08 22.25
C LYS A 312 3.97 5.35 22.73
N ARG A 313 3.30 6.49 22.58
CA ARG A 313 3.49 7.66 23.45
C ARG A 313 2.19 7.97 24.13
#